data_AF-A0A0B2VF71-F1
#
_entry.id   AF-A0A0B2VF71-F1
#
_cell.length_a   1.000
_cell.length_b   1.000
_cell.length_c   1.000
_cell.angle_alpha   90.00
_cell.angle_beta   90.00
_cell.angle_gamma   90.00
#
_symmetry.space_group_name_H-M   'P 1'
#
loop_
_entity.id
_entity.type
_entity.pdbx_description
1 polymer ?
#
loop_
_entity_poly.entity_id
_entity_poly.type
_entity_poly.pdbx_seq_one_letter_code
_entity_poly.pdbx_strand_id
1 'polypeptide(L)'
;MAHSHVSPLRGLTAKDIDSADDASQISLNSEEQSPNKRRRLSKKLHVAVAGCSHGEMDKIYASLAEIERIHGFKFDLLISCGDYQVRNYGDLMHMHVNKKYRNLQTFYRYYSGEMTAPVLTVFVGGNHEASGFLQELPNGGWVAPRIFYMGHANVVQFAGLRIAGLSGIFNKLHYDTGHWERPPFHECGGVVSAYHVRSVDVFRLKQLRPKIAAQRVDIMVSHDWPAGITDYGDVEDLLKKKPFFKEDIEKNALGNPATMIAHRATGAFHMPADPCGGEIRPRYWLAAHLHCKFAALVPHQKDCQETTEPEPTRFLSLDKPLPRRHFIQALEFDVDEGAEMKLSYDPVWLAILKATDSLTDATKRTTYMPSQCGSICGERWDYRPTEEEINRVQRLFEGDFTIPANFRKTAPPHDPSQIAESEFYYRNPQSSEFCAKLGIRDLNEMLCAQSKESLGVPYFLSESEDDAKNMGESIKTSHSDTEKFDGDCDFVIDRGHRSCPIYLTDFNAPKLLDSGSKDENEDEGNNGSDESAEPVEAVVEGKEGERGRRKVGSGIFRRRPMGVVVDEESD
;
A
#
# COMPACT_ATOMS: atom_id res chain seq x y z
N MET A 1 -47.60 -62.80 -28.93
CA MET A 1 -47.42 -62.12 -27.63
C MET A 1 -46.99 -60.69 -27.99
N ALA A 2 -47.87 -59.71 -28.19
CA ALA A 2 -49.00 -59.22 -27.39
C ALA A 2 -48.56 -58.58 -26.06
N HIS A 3 -49.02 -57.38 -25.67
CA HIS A 3 -49.58 -56.25 -26.44
C HIS A 3 -49.59 -54.98 -25.55
N SER A 4 -49.20 -53.82 -26.10
CA SER A 4 -49.61 -52.43 -25.76
C SER A 4 -50.18 -52.02 -24.37
N HIS A 5 -49.54 -50.99 -23.78
CA HIS A 5 -50.08 -49.91 -22.90
C HIS A 5 -50.69 -50.22 -21.51
N VAL A 6 -50.32 -49.41 -20.50
CA VAL A 6 -51.16 -48.34 -19.87
C VAL A 6 -50.38 -47.68 -18.69
N SER A 7 -50.68 -46.41 -18.40
CA SER A 7 -50.19 -45.63 -17.24
C SER A 7 -51.38 -44.83 -16.65
N PRO A 8 -51.26 -44.17 -15.48
CA PRO A 8 -50.68 -44.55 -14.19
C PRO A 8 -51.74 -44.40 -13.05
N LEU A 9 -51.32 -44.28 -11.77
CA LEU A 9 -51.91 -43.49 -10.64
C LEU A 9 -52.03 -44.24 -9.30
N ARG A 10 -51.88 -43.46 -8.20
CA ARG A 10 -52.46 -43.53 -6.82
C ARG A 10 -52.74 -44.92 -6.19
N GLY A 11 -52.37 -45.24 -4.95
CA GLY A 11 -51.91 -44.41 -3.81
C GLY A 11 -52.98 -44.31 -2.71
N LEU A 12 -52.56 -44.34 -1.42
CA LEU A 12 -53.39 -44.46 -0.19
C LEU A 12 -54.02 -45.87 -0.01
N THR A 13 -54.40 -46.35 1.18
CA THR A 13 -54.36 -45.82 2.57
C THR A 13 -53.77 -46.86 3.54
N ALA A 14 -53.30 -46.41 4.71
CA ALA A 14 -52.99 -47.28 5.86
C ALA A 14 -54.25 -47.55 6.73
N LYS A 15 -54.28 -48.74 7.35
CA LYS A 15 -55.13 -49.20 8.46
C LYS A 15 -54.43 -50.43 9.08
N ASP A 16 -54.47 -50.71 10.37
CA ASP A 16 -54.90 -50.00 11.58
C ASP A 16 -54.20 -50.70 12.78
N ILE A 17 -53.81 -49.97 13.84
CA ILE A 17 -53.87 -50.39 15.28
C ILE A 17 -53.00 -51.64 15.69
N ASP A 18 -52.25 -51.68 16.80
CA ASP A 18 -52.41 -51.03 18.11
C ASP A 18 -51.08 -50.64 18.79
N SER A 19 -51.16 -49.98 19.95
CA SER A 19 -50.05 -49.56 20.82
C SER A 19 -49.66 -50.58 21.89
N ALA A 20 -48.35 -50.66 22.20
CA ALA A 20 -47.84 -50.96 23.55
C ALA A 20 -46.37 -50.52 23.70
N ASP A 21 -46.02 -50.07 24.90
CA ASP A 21 -44.69 -49.64 25.39
C ASP A 21 -43.62 -50.77 25.28
N ASP A 22 -42.29 -50.57 25.37
CA ASP A 22 -41.53 -49.66 26.23
C ASP A 22 -40.11 -49.38 25.67
N ALA A 23 -39.33 -48.50 26.31
CA ALA A 23 -38.07 -47.98 25.82
C ALA A 23 -36.83 -48.85 26.11
N SER A 24 -35.97 -49.01 25.11
CA SER A 24 -34.51 -49.06 25.33
C SER A 24 -33.74 -48.70 24.05
N GLN A 25 -32.61 -48.00 24.21
CA GLN A 25 -31.74 -47.61 23.09
C GLN A 25 -30.79 -48.76 22.74
N ILE A 26 -30.83 -49.23 21.49
CA ILE A 26 -29.69 -49.93 20.87
C ILE A 26 -29.41 -49.26 19.51
N SER A 27 -28.18 -48.79 19.35
CA SER A 27 -27.68 -48.17 18.13
C SER A 27 -27.41 -49.21 17.04
N LEU A 28 -27.74 -48.87 15.79
CA LEU A 28 -27.27 -49.57 14.60
C LEU A 28 -26.58 -48.57 13.68
N ASN A 29 -25.33 -48.86 13.33
CA ASN A 29 -24.52 -48.02 12.45
C ASN A 29 -24.97 -48.16 11.00
N SER A 30 -25.05 -47.04 10.30
CA SER A 30 -24.93 -46.97 8.84
C SER A 30 -23.94 -45.86 8.49
N GLU A 31 -22.68 -46.23 8.29
CA GLU A 31 -21.60 -45.27 8.01
C GLU A 31 -21.62 -44.77 6.57
N GLU A 32 -22.19 -43.58 6.34
CA GLU A 32 -21.79 -42.77 5.18
C GLU A 32 -20.72 -41.76 5.64
N GLN A 33 -19.45 -42.19 5.58
CA GLN A 33 -18.31 -41.34 5.94
C GLN A 33 -18.14 -40.22 4.89
N SER A 34 -18.61 -39.01 5.21
CA SER A 34 -18.33 -37.82 4.40
C SER A 34 -16.82 -37.62 4.22
N PRO A 35 -16.32 -37.30 3.02
CA PRO A 35 -14.89 -37.34 2.73
C PRO A 35 -14.10 -36.29 3.51
N ASN A 36 -13.36 -36.75 4.52
CA ASN A 36 -12.19 -36.11 5.13
C ASN A 36 -12.21 -34.58 5.19
N LYS A 37 -12.99 -34.02 6.12
CA LYS A 37 -12.79 -32.65 6.62
C LYS A 37 -11.52 -32.61 7.49
N ARG A 38 -10.34 -32.86 6.86
CA ARG A 38 -9.01 -32.73 7.49
C ARG A 38 -8.96 -31.38 8.16
N ARG A 39 -8.79 -31.37 9.49
CA ARG A 39 -8.59 -30.14 10.27
C ARG A 39 -7.23 -29.57 9.86
N ARG A 40 -7.23 -28.66 8.88
CA ARG A 40 -6.04 -27.96 8.38
C ARG A 40 -5.35 -27.36 9.61
N LEU A 41 -4.10 -27.76 9.82
CA LEU A 41 -3.30 -27.25 10.93
C LEU A 41 -2.85 -25.84 10.56
N SER A 42 -2.98 -24.91 11.49
CA SER A 42 -2.78 -23.47 11.26
C SER A 42 -1.62 -22.94 12.09
N LYS A 43 -0.67 -22.26 11.44
CA LYS A 43 0.41 -21.52 12.09
C LYS A 43 0.06 -20.04 12.19
N LYS A 44 0.62 -19.35 13.19
CA LYS A 44 0.58 -17.89 13.30
C LYS A 44 1.63 -17.28 12.37
N LEU A 45 1.19 -16.37 11.50
CA LEU A 45 2.02 -15.49 10.70
C LEU A 45 2.10 -14.12 11.38
N HIS A 46 3.30 -13.62 11.61
CA HIS A 46 3.54 -12.32 12.25
C HIS A 46 3.93 -11.29 11.20
N VAL A 47 3.03 -10.35 10.93
CA VAL A 47 3.24 -9.28 9.95
C VAL A 47 3.46 -7.96 10.69
N ALA A 48 4.62 -7.34 10.46
CA ALA A 48 4.86 -5.97 10.85
C ALA A 48 4.25 -5.02 9.82
N VAL A 49 3.59 -3.96 10.28
CA VAL A 49 3.16 -2.83 9.45
C VAL A 49 3.92 -1.59 9.89
N ALA A 50 4.51 -0.85 8.96
CA ALA A 50 5.15 0.44 9.18
C ALA A 50 4.43 1.55 8.40
N GLY A 51 4.38 2.75 8.99
CA GLY A 51 3.85 3.96 8.33
C GLY A 51 4.83 4.58 7.32
N CYS A 52 4.85 5.92 7.21
CA CYS A 52 5.81 6.60 6.34
C CYS A 52 7.24 6.34 6.84
N SER A 53 8.07 5.68 6.04
CA SER A 53 9.39 5.24 6.47
C SER A 53 10.43 6.37 6.50
N HIS A 54 10.27 7.39 5.65
CA HIS A 54 11.23 8.50 5.47
C HIS A 54 12.69 8.04 5.32
N GLY A 55 12.91 6.92 4.62
CA GLY A 55 14.24 6.33 4.39
C GLY A 55 14.95 5.79 5.64
N GLU A 56 14.29 5.73 6.80
CA GLU A 56 14.87 5.38 8.12
C GLU A 56 14.75 3.87 8.41
N MET A 57 15.12 3.04 7.43
CA MET A 57 14.99 1.58 7.45
C MET A 57 15.74 0.95 8.61
N ASP A 58 16.95 1.43 8.92
CA ASP A 58 17.75 0.95 10.05
C ASP A 58 16.99 1.08 11.38
N LYS A 59 16.22 2.17 11.56
CA LYS A 59 15.38 2.39 12.75
C LYS A 59 14.15 1.48 12.77
N ILE A 60 13.55 1.22 11.61
CA ILE A 60 12.42 0.29 11.49
C ILE A 60 12.89 -1.13 11.84
N TYR A 61 13.94 -1.64 11.19
CA TYR A 61 14.46 -2.98 11.43
C TYR A 61 15.01 -3.18 12.85
N ALA A 62 15.69 -2.17 13.43
CA ALA A 62 16.09 -2.21 14.84
C ALA A 62 14.89 -2.27 15.80
N SER A 63 13.81 -1.54 15.49
CA SER A 63 12.57 -1.59 16.28
C SER A 63 11.87 -2.95 16.18
N LEU A 64 11.89 -3.59 15.01
CA LEU A 64 11.37 -4.95 14.85
C LEU A 64 12.20 -5.95 15.67
N ALA A 65 13.54 -5.89 15.56
CA ALA A 65 14.43 -6.79 16.31
C ALA A 65 14.24 -6.68 17.83
N GLU A 66 13.96 -5.48 18.35
CA GLU A 66 13.65 -5.28 19.78
C GLU A 66 12.27 -5.83 20.16
N ILE A 67 11.24 -5.68 19.31
CA ILE A 67 9.92 -6.29 19.53
C ILE A 67 10.02 -7.83 19.53
N GLU A 68 10.77 -8.42 18.60
CA GLU A 68 11.06 -9.85 18.56
C GLU A 68 11.78 -10.32 19.85
N ARG A 69 12.76 -9.55 20.33
CA ARG A 69 13.51 -9.84 21.56
C ARG A 69 12.63 -9.78 22.81
N ILE A 70 11.66 -8.86 22.87
CA ILE A 70 10.74 -8.69 24.00
C ILE A 70 9.65 -9.78 24.00
N HIS A 71 9.08 -10.11 22.84
CA HIS A 71 7.90 -10.96 22.74
C HIS A 71 8.18 -12.42 22.35
N GLY A 72 9.40 -12.78 21.95
CA GLY A 72 9.82 -14.16 21.71
C GLY A 72 9.34 -14.78 20.39
N PHE A 73 8.78 -13.98 19.48
CA PHE A 73 8.42 -14.39 18.12
C PHE A 73 9.35 -13.75 17.07
N LYS A 74 9.18 -14.13 15.79
CA LYS A 74 9.88 -13.53 14.64
C LYS A 74 8.87 -13.00 13.63
N PHE A 75 9.20 -11.88 12.98
CA PHE A 75 8.37 -11.34 11.90
C PHE A 75 8.67 -12.05 10.58
N ASP A 76 7.60 -12.52 9.93
CA ASP A 76 7.67 -13.19 8.63
C ASP A 76 7.70 -12.20 7.47
N LEU A 77 7.02 -11.05 7.64
CA LEU A 77 6.84 -10.00 6.64
C LEU A 77 6.79 -8.61 7.30
N LEU A 78 7.39 -7.63 6.64
CA LEU A 78 7.17 -6.20 6.87
C LEU A 78 6.40 -5.61 5.68
N ILE A 79 5.28 -4.93 5.96
CA ILE A 79 4.55 -4.09 5.02
C ILE A 79 4.84 -2.63 5.36
N SER A 80 5.39 -1.86 4.42
CA SER A 80 5.59 -0.42 4.57
C SER A 80 4.61 0.36 3.70
N CYS A 81 3.95 1.35 4.29
CA CYS A 81 3.01 2.24 3.63
C CYS A 81 3.70 3.42 2.89
N GLY A 82 5.01 3.36 2.64
CA GLY A 82 5.72 4.25 1.71
C GLY A 82 6.62 5.33 2.34
N ASP A 83 7.03 6.31 1.53
CA ASP A 83 8.17 7.20 1.76
C ASP A 83 9.48 6.39 1.99
N TYR A 84 9.78 5.49 1.07
CA TYR A 84 10.90 4.52 1.15
C TYR A 84 12.26 5.12 0.74
N GLN A 85 12.26 6.13 -0.13
CA GLN A 85 13.38 6.98 -0.56
C GLN A 85 14.34 6.39 -1.62
N VAL A 86 15.64 6.73 -1.54
CA VAL A 86 16.53 6.88 -2.72
C VAL A 86 17.70 5.89 -2.76
N ARG A 87 18.15 5.52 -3.97
CA ARG A 87 19.31 4.62 -4.17
C ARG A 87 20.65 5.30 -3.95
N ASN A 88 20.76 6.57 -4.36
CA ASN A 88 22.00 7.34 -4.40
C ASN A 88 21.71 8.86 -4.42
N TYR A 89 22.75 9.69 -4.57
CA TYR A 89 22.60 11.15 -4.54
C TYR A 89 21.91 11.73 -5.79
N GLY A 90 22.03 11.12 -6.97
CA GLY A 90 21.38 11.64 -8.18
C GLY A 90 19.86 11.45 -8.15
N ASP A 91 19.37 10.37 -7.52
CA ASP A 91 17.96 10.18 -7.19
C ASP A 91 17.40 11.30 -6.27
N LEU A 92 18.22 12.00 -5.48
CA LEU A 92 17.74 13.13 -4.67
C LEU A 92 17.21 14.28 -5.54
N MET A 93 17.63 14.38 -6.80
CA MET A 93 17.06 15.34 -7.74
C MET A 93 15.64 14.96 -8.16
N HIS A 94 15.34 13.66 -8.16
CA HIS A 94 14.04 13.05 -8.45
C HIS A 94 13.12 12.91 -7.22
N MET A 95 13.52 13.46 -6.08
CA MET A 95 12.72 13.47 -4.85
C MET A 95 12.05 14.84 -4.63
N HIS A 96 10.72 14.84 -4.49
CA HIS A 96 9.94 16.05 -4.21
C HIS A 96 10.02 16.46 -2.73
N VAL A 97 11.22 16.90 -2.34
CA VAL A 97 11.56 17.45 -1.03
C VAL A 97 12.35 18.74 -1.25
N ASN A 98 12.09 19.78 -0.46
CA ASN A 98 12.85 21.04 -0.51
C ASN A 98 14.35 20.75 -0.29
N LYS A 99 15.24 21.37 -1.09
CA LYS A 99 16.69 21.09 -1.13
C LYS A 99 17.33 20.95 0.26
N LYS A 100 16.95 21.78 1.24
CA LYS A 100 17.48 21.76 2.62
C LYS A 100 17.12 20.52 3.47
N TYR A 101 16.22 19.66 3.00
CA TYR A 101 15.78 18.43 3.68
C TYR A 101 16.06 17.15 2.85
N ARG A 102 16.74 17.27 1.70
CA ARG A 102 17.14 16.12 0.89
C ARG A 102 18.32 15.40 1.57
N ASN A 103 18.16 14.11 1.85
CA ASN A 103 19.15 13.23 2.49
C ASN A 103 18.94 11.80 1.96
N LEU A 104 19.99 11.00 1.84
CA LEU A 104 19.90 9.58 1.47
C LEU A 104 19.24 8.71 2.55
N GLN A 105 19.36 9.13 3.81
CA GLN A 105 19.01 8.35 4.98
C GLN A 105 19.70 6.97 4.98
N THR A 106 18.98 5.86 4.83
CA THR A 106 19.57 4.51 4.95
C THR A 106 19.27 3.54 3.81
N PHE A 107 18.30 3.82 2.92
CA PHE A 107 17.92 2.86 1.87
C PHE A 107 19.06 2.54 0.89
N TYR A 108 19.93 3.51 0.58
CA TYR A 108 21.09 3.32 -0.31
C TYR A 108 21.97 2.10 0.08
N ARG A 109 22.04 1.78 1.38
CA ARG A 109 22.86 0.69 1.95
C ARG A 109 22.33 -0.70 1.58
N TYR A 110 21.02 -0.80 1.40
CA TYR A 110 20.34 -2.02 0.97
C TYR A 110 20.40 -2.16 -0.56
N TYR A 111 20.44 -1.04 -1.28
CA TYR A 111 20.66 -1.01 -2.73
C TYR A 111 22.11 -1.35 -3.12
N SER A 112 23.10 -0.82 -2.38
CA SER A 112 24.53 -1.06 -2.60
C SER A 112 24.94 -2.50 -2.26
N GLY A 113 24.30 -3.08 -1.25
CA GLY A 113 24.62 -4.40 -0.69
C GLY A 113 25.44 -4.35 0.60
N GLU A 114 25.72 -3.17 1.16
CA GLU A 114 26.27 -3.03 2.53
C GLU A 114 25.38 -3.69 3.60
N MET A 115 24.07 -3.71 3.36
CA MET A 115 23.07 -4.28 4.23
C MET A 115 22.08 -5.15 3.44
N THR A 116 21.44 -6.09 4.14
CA THR A 116 20.35 -6.93 3.62
C THR A 116 19.18 -6.85 4.58
N ALA A 117 17.95 -6.75 4.06
CA ALA A 117 16.76 -6.64 4.92
C ALA A 117 16.58 -7.91 5.77
N PRO A 118 16.53 -7.82 7.11
CA PRO A 118 16.44 -9.00 7.97
C PRO A 118 15.11 -9.73 7.79
N VAL A 119 14.01 -8.98 7.65
CA VAL A 119 12.68 -9.48 7.30
C VAL A 119 12.36 -9.18 5.83
N LEU A 120 11.60 -10.05 5.17
CA LEU A 120 11.05 -9.79 3.84
C LEU A 120 10.20 -8.53 3.90
N THR A 121 10.49 -7.55 3.05
CA THR A 121 9.82 -6.25 3.07
C THR A 121 9.07 -6.00 1.77
N VAL A 122 7.79 -5.64 1.87
CA VAL A 122 6.94 -5.22 0.75
C VAL A 122 6.51 -3.77 1.00
N PHE A 123 6.53 -2.90 -0.02
CA PHE A 123 6.10 -1.51 0.14
C PHE A 123 5.36 -0.94 -1.07
N VAL A 124 4.44 0.00 -0.79
CA VAL A 124 3.87 0.92 -1.78
C VAL A 124 4.64 2.25 -1.73
N GLY A 125 4.72 2.96 -2.84
CA GLY A 125 5.40 4.26 -2.91
C GLY A 125 4.56 5.35 -2.25
N GLY A 126 5.23 6.28 -1.57
CA GLY A 126 4.64 7.50 -1.01
C GLY A 126 4.81 8.72 -1.90
N ASN A 127 4.97 9.90 -1.28
CA ASN A 127 5.18 11.17 -1.97
C ASN A 127 6.61 11.72 -1.83
N HIS A 128 7.45 11.10 -0.98
CA HIS A 128 8.86 11.43 -0.78
C HIS A 128 9.75 10.27 -1.26
N GLU A 129 9.68 9.97 -2.56
CA GLU A 129 10.37 8.83 -3.18
C GLU A 129 11.43 9.25 -4.20
N ALA A 130 12.29 8.31 -4.60
CA ALA A 130 13.00 8.39 -5.87
C ALA A 130 12.01 8.16 -7.03
N SER A 131 11.26 9.19 -7.41
CA SER A 131 10.21 9.07 -8.44
C SER A 131 10.72 8.49 -9.75
N GLY A 132 11.97 8.82 -10.12
CA GLY A 132 12.63 8.28 -11.31
C GLY A 132 12.94 6.77 -11.22
N PHE A 133 13.31 6.28 -10.04
CA PHE A 133 13.57 4.85 -9.81
C PHE A 133 12.28 4.03 -9.77
N LEU A 134 11.25 4.49 -9.06
CA LEU A 134 10.00 3.73 -8.95
C LEU A 134 9.26 3.62 -10.30
N GLN A 135 9.41 4.62 -11.18
CA GLN A 135 8.97 4.56 -12.58
C GLN A 135 9.75 3.55 -13.45
N GLU A 136 10.83 2.93 -12.97
CA GLU A 136 11.47 1.78 -13.65
C GLU A 136 10.70 0.46 -13.43
N LEU A 137 9.89 0.38 -12.37
CA LEU A 137 9.22 -0.83 -11.89
C LEU A 137 7.69 -0.64 -11.77
N PRO A 138 6.98 -0.26 -12.87
CA PRO A 138 5.56 0.10 -12.82
C PRO A 138 4.64 -1.04 -12.37
N ASN A 139 4.99 -2.29 -12.67
CA ASN A 139 4.28 -3.51 -12.23
C ASN A 139 4.86 -4.12 -10.93
N GLY A 140 5.77 -3.40 -10.25
CA GLY A 140 6.51 -3.87 -9.10
C GLY A 140 7.76 -4.69 -9.44
N GLY A 141 8.57 -4.96 -8.43
CA GLY A 141 9.85 -5.65 -8.56
C GLY A 141 10.74 -5.49 -7.32
N TRP A 142 11.85 -6.21 -7.27
CA TRP A 142 12.84 -6.04 -6.21
C TRP A 142 13.60 -4.73 -6.41
N VAL A 143 13.68 -3.92 -5.35
CA VAL A 143 14.52 -2.71 -5.32
C VAL A 143 15.83 -2.94 -4.58
N ALA A 144 15.92 -4.03 -3.82
CA ALA A 144 17.09 -4.53 -3.12
C ALA A 144 16.83 -6.00 -2.70
N PRO A 145 17.84 -6.77 -2.28
CA PRO A 145 17.62 -8.13 -1.78
C PRO A 145 16.62 -8.15 -0.60
N ARG A 146 15.55 -8.94 -0.74
CA ARG A 146 14.43 -9.06 0.23
C ARG A 146 13.57 -7.80 0.39
N ILE A 147 13.69 -6.78 -0.47
CA ILE A 147 12.83 -5.59 -0.49
C ILE A 147 12.11 -5.48 -1.85
N PHE A 148 10.79 -5.65 -1.84
CA PHE A 148 9.92 -5.66 -3.02
C PHE A 148 9.02 -4.41 -3.07
N TYR A 149 9.13 -3.65 -4.15
CA TYR A 149 8.24 -2.54 -4.47
C TYR A 149 6.99 -3.06 -5.19
N MET A 150 5.81 -2.60 -4.79
CA MET A 150 4.54 -3.03 -5.40
C MET A 150 4.23 -2.39 -6.76
N GLY A 151 4.98 -1.40 -7.26
CA GLY A 151 4.59 -0.71 -8.51
C GLY A 151 3.46 0.29 -8.29
N HIS A 152 2.84 0.81 -9.36
CA HIS A 152 1.75 1.78 -9.24
C HIS A 152 0.52 1.16 -8.57
N ALA A 153 0.11 -0.02 -9.02
CA ALA A 153 -0.79 -0.92 -8.31
C ALA A 153 -0.42 -2.38 -8.59
N ASN A 154 -0.61 -3.27 -7.61
CA ASN A 154 -0.32 -4.71 -7.77
C ASN A 154 -1.07 -5.55 -6.72
N VAL A 155 -1.14 -6.86 -6.94
CA VAL A 155 -1.51 -7.85 -5.93
C VAL A 155 -0.49 -8.99 -5.92
N VAL A 156 0.09 -9.23 -4.74
CA VAL A 156 0.99 -10.35 -4.48
C VAL A 156 0.39 -11.26 -3.41
N GLN A 157 0.84 -12.51 -3.36
CA GLN A 157 0.49 -13.46 -2.31
C GLN A 157 1.71 -13.77 -1.43
N PHE A 158 1.48 -13.93 -0.14
CA PHE A 158 2.49 -14.35 0.84
C PHE A 158 1.86 -15.24 1.91
N ALA A 159 2.40 -16.45 2.12
CA ALA A 159 1.85 -17.44 3.05
C ALA A 159 0.32 -17.68 2.91
N GLY A 160 -0.21 -17.54 1.68
CA GLY A 160 -1.64 -17.67 1.36
C GLY A 160 -2.49 -16.40 1.55
N LEU A 161 -1.96 -15.33 2.16
CA LEU A 161 -2.63 -14.03 2.23
C LEU A 161 -2.51 -13.28 0.89
N ARG A 162 -3.59 -12.63 0.46
CA ARG A 162 -3.62 -11.75 -0.72
C ARG A 162 -3.40 -10.30 -0.31
N ILE A 163 -2.29 -9.71 -0.77
CA ILE A 163 -1.85 -8.35 -0.43
C ILE A 163 -1.95 -7.49 -1.68
N ALA A 164 -2.91 -6.57 -1.70
CA ALA A 164 -3.07 -5.56 -2.75
C ALA A 164 -2.42 -4.24 -2.32
N GLY A 165 -1.86 -3.50 -3.28
CA GLY A 165 -1.20 -2.23 -3.04
C GLY A 165 -1.54 -1.18 -4.08
N LEU A 166 -1.60 0.08 -3.65
CA LEU A 166 -1.69 1.28 -4.47
C LEU A 166 -0.63 2.29 -4.01
N SER A 167 0.28 2.66 -4.91
CA SER A 167 1.31 3.67 -4.64
C SER A 167 0.83 5.08 -4.95
N GLY A 168 1.38 6.04 -4.23
CA GLY A 168 1.22 7.46 -4.51
C GLY A 168 0.13 8.17 -3.69
N ILE A 169 -0.18 9.40 -4.10
CA ILE A 169 -1.28 10.20 -3.52
C ILE A 169 -2.24 10.72 -4.59
N PHE A 170 -3.49 10.95 -4.24
CA PHE A 170 -4.49 11.47 -5.17
C PHE A 170 -4.22 12.92 -5.61
N ASN A 171 -4.32 13.18 -6.92
CA ASN A 171 -4.43 14.53 -7.45
C ASN A 171 -5.31 14.56 -8.69
N LYS A 172 -6.44 15.29 -8.59
CA LYS A 172 -7.45 15.38 -9.66
C LYS A 172 -6.91 15.83 -11.01
N LEU A 173 -5.83 16.63 -11.05
CA LEU A 173 -5.25 17.13 -12.31
C LEU A 173 -4.54 16.04 -13.14
N HIS A 174 -4.11 14.95 -12.48
CA HIS A 174 -3.36 13.86 -13.10
C HIS A 174 -4.11 12.50 -13.00
N TYR A 175 -5.22 12.44 -12.25
CA TYR A 175 -5.91 11.18 -12.00
C TYR A 175 -6.41 10.51 -13.30
N ASP A 176 -7.04 11.26 -14.20
CA ASP A 176 -7.60 10.71 -15.45
C ASP A 176 -6.60 10.68 -16.63
N THR A 177 -5.29 10.67 -16.37
CA THR A 177 -4.24 10.64 -17.42
C THR A 177 -3.27 9.45 -17.26
N GLY A 178 -2.50 9.13 -18.29
CA GLY A 178 -1.52 8.02 -18.26
C GLY A 178 -0.31 8.28 -17.35
N HIS A 179 0.71 7.41 -17.42
CA HIS A 179 2.00 7.60 -16.73
C HIS A 179 3.07 7.95 -17.77
N TRP A 180 3.41 9.23 -17.92
CA TRP A 180 4.38 9.73 -18.92
C TRP A 180 5.73 10.15 -18.31
N GLU A 181 5.85 10.08 -16.99
CA GLU A 181 6.92 10.73 -16.25
C GLU A 181 8.16 9.86 -16.09
N ARG A 182 9.30 10.37 -16.59
CA ARG A 182 10.62 9.80 -16.36
C ARG A 182 11.69 10.88 -16.21
N PRO A 183 12.87 10.55 -15.65
CA PRO A 183 14.07 11.35 -15.77
C PRO A 183 14.48 11.62 -17.23
N PRO A 184 15.13 12.78 -17.50
CA PRO A 184 15.12 13.98 -16.66
C PRO A 184 13.73 14.61 -16.71
N PHE A 185 13.23 15.05 -15.56
CA PHE A 185 11.91 15.66 -15.45
C PHE A 185 11.96 17.10 -15.98
N HIS A 186 11.94 17.27 -17.31
CA HIS A 186 12.06 18.55 -18.01
C HIS A 186 11.01 19.60 -17.60
N GLU A 187 9.86 19.15 -17.09
CA GLU A 187 8.72 20.00 -16.78
C GLU A 187 8.60 20.31 -15.29
N CYS A 188 8.26 21.57 -14.98
CA CYS A 188 7.91 21.96 -13.62
C CYS A 188 6.70 21.16 -13.14
N GLY A 189 6.91 20.34 -12.10
CA GLY A 189 5.89 19.43 -11.57
C GLY A 189 5.98 17.98 -12.07
N GLY A 190 6.84 17.63 -13.02
CA GLY A 190 6.95 16.24 -13.51
C GLY A 190 7.35 15.23 -12.42
N VAL A 191 8.24 15.63 -11.50
CA VAL A 191 8.59 14.83 -10.31
C VAL A 191 7.38 14.63 -9.38
N VAL A 192 6.45 15.59 -9.36
CA VAL A 192 5.26 15.60 -8.51
C VAL A 192 4.15 14.74 -9.12
N SER A 193 3.97 14.79 -10.44
CA SER A 193 2.96 13.98 -11.12
C SER A 193 3.33 12.50 -11.20
N ALA A 194 4.63 12.17 -11.23
CA ALA A 194 5.15 10.81 -11.25
C ALA A 194 4.73 9.91 -10.06
N TYR A 195 4.30 10.48 -8.93
CA TYR A 195 3.75 9.75 -7.78
C TYR A 195 2.24 9.96 -7.57
N HIS A 196 1.51 10.60 -8.49
CA HIS A 196 0.07 10.74 -8.35
C HIS A 196 -0.69 9.48 -8.81
N VAL A 197 -1.65 9.03 -7.99
CA VAL A 197 -2.55 7.91 -8.29
C VAL A 197 -3.31 8.15 -9.60
N ARG A 198 -3.41 7.13 -10.47
CA ARG A 198 -4.16 7.17 -11.73
C ARG A 198 -5.47 6.38 -11.69
N SER A 199 -6.38 6.75 -12.59
CA SER A 199 -7.69 6.11 -12.79
C SER A 199 -7.55 4.66 -13.23
N VAL A 200 -6.56 4.33 -14.07
CA VAL A 200 -6.28 2.96 -14.52
C VAL A 200 -5.84 2.03 -13.39
N ASP A 201 -5.05 2.54 -12.44
CA ASP A 201 -4.55 1.76 -11.31
C ASP A 201 -5.70 1.42 -10.34
N VAL A 202 -6.51 2.43 -9.99
CA VAL A 202 -7.72 2.24 -9.17
C VAL A 202 -8.77 1.39 -9.90
N PHE A 203 -8.95 1.57 -11.22
CA PHE A 203 -9.89 0.78 -12.01
C PHE A 203 -9.52 -0.70 -12.05
N ARG A 204 -8.24 -1.02 -12.23
CA ARG A 204 -7.72 -2.40 -12.14
C ARG A 204 -7.96 -2.99 -10.75
N LEU A 205 -7.66 -2.27 -9.68
CA LEU A 205 -7.91 -2.72 -8.30
C LEU A 205 -9.41 -2.95 -8.03
N LYS A 206 -10.32 -2.10 -8.54
CA LYS A 206 -11.78 -2.31 -8.44
C LYS A 206 -12.27 -3.63 -9.07
N GLN A 207 -11.51 -4.23 -10.00
CA GLN A 207 -11.84 -5.55 -10.56
C GLN A 207 -11.58 -6.71 -9.58
N LEU A 208 -10.97 -6.45 -8.41
CA LEU A 208 -10.74 -7.45 -7.35
C LEU A 208 -11.97 -7.63 -6.43
N ARG A 209 -13.05 -6.86 -6.64
CA ARG A 209 -14.30 -6.98 -5.87
C ARG A 209 -14.78 -8.45 -5.86
N PRO A 210 -15.01 -9.06 -4.68
CA PRO A 210 -15.24 -10.50 -4.58
C PRO A 210 -16.53 -10.92 -5.30
N LYS A 211 -16.50 -12.08 -5.98
CA LYS A 211 -17.71 -12.81 -6.39
C LYS A 211 -18.20 -13.76 -5.28
N ILE A 212 -17.30 -14.16 -4.39
CA ILE A 212 -17.50 -14.99 -3.19
C ILE A 212 -16.49 -14.58 -2.12
N ALA A 213 -16.81 -14.76 -0.83
CA ALA A 213 -15.93 -14.39 0.28
C ALA A 213 -14.50 -14.99 0.20
N ALA A 214 -14.32 -16.18 -0.40
CA ALA A 214 -13.01 -16.80 -0.61
C ALA A 214 -12.11 -16.10 -1.66
N GLN A 215 -12.64 -15.11 -2.40
CA GLN A 215 -11.91 -14.31 -3.38
C GLN A 215 -11.61 -12.88 -2.88
N ARG A 216 -11.83 -12.62 -1.59
CA ARG A 216 -11.51 -11.35 -0.92
C ARG A 216 -10.00 -11.04 -0.99
N VAL A 217 -9.64 -9.78 -0.76
CA VAL A 217 -8.27 -9.34 -0.49
C VAL A 217 -8.06 -9.35 1.03
N ASP A 218 -6.97 -9.92 1.54
CA ASP A 218 -6.71 -9.90 2.97
C ASP A 218 -6.24 -8.52 3.43
N ILE A 219 -5.26 -7.96 2.74
CA ILE A 219 -4.64 -6.68 3.08
C ILE A 219 -4.65 -5.78 1.85
N MET A 220 -5.24 -4.60 1.97
CA MET A 220 -5.04 -3.49 1.03
C MET A 220 -4.07 -2.48 1.66
N VAL A 221 -3.13 -1.96 0.85
CA VAL A 221 -2.14 -0.97 1.28
C VAL A 221 -2.24 0.25 0.37
N SER A 222 -2.32 1.45 0.95
CA SER A 222 -2.17 2.73 0.23
C SER A 222 -1.23 3.66 1.00
N HIS A 223 -0.65 4.67 0.36
CA HIS A 223 0.07 5.69 1.11
C HIS A 223 -0.91 6.69 1.73
N ASP A 224 -1.75 7.33 0.90
CA ASP A 224 -2.83 8.18 1.37
C ASP A 224 -4.01 7.40 1.98
N TRP A 225 -4.86 8.10 2.72
CA TRP A 225 -6.06 7.54 3.32
C TRP A 225 -7.21 7.58 2.31
N PRO A 226 -8.14 6.60 2.31
CA PRO A 226 -9.44 6.74 1.66
C PRO A 226 -10.18 7.98 2.18
N ALA A 227 -10.79 8.76 1.29
CA ALA A 227 -11.66 9.85 1.70
C ALA A 227 -12.85 9.32 2.53
N GLY A 228 -13.34 10.14 3.48
CA GLY A 228 -14.44 9.77 4.37
C GLY A 228 -14.14 8.70 5.42
N ILE A 229 -12.92 8.12 5.48
CA ILE A 229 -12.59 7.07 6.47
C ILE A 229 -12.68 7.54 7.92
N THR A 230 -12.61 8.85 8.14
CA THR A 230 -12.82 9.49 9.44
C THR A 230 -14.19 9.21 10.03
N ASP A 231 -15.23 9.09 9.20
CA ASP A 231 -16.62 8.85 9.61
C ASP A 231 -16.82 7.48 10.29
N TYR A 232 -15.77 6.63 10.33
CA TYR A 232 -15.76 5.27 10.85
C TYR A 232 -14.81 5.05 12.05
N GLY A 233 -14.27 6.13 12.65
CA GLY A 233 -13.34 6.08 13.79
C GLY A 233 -13.46 7.28 14.74
N ASP A 234 -12.54 7.42 15.70
CA ASP A 234 -12.57 8.49 16.70
C ASP A 234 -12.04 9.83 16.13
N VAL A 235 -12.94 10.55 15.46
CA VAL A 235 -12.67 11.89 14.92
C VAL A 235 -12.35 12.91 16.02
N GLU A 236 -12.85 12.74 17.25
CA GLU A 236 -12.55 13.68 18.31
C GLU A 236 -11.11 13.58 18.78
N ASP A 237 -10.59 12.37 19.00
CA ASP A 237 -9.17 12.11 19.30
C ASP A 237 -8.26 12.56 18.14
N LEU A 238 -8.66 12.29 16.90
CA LEU A 238 -7.95 12.78 15.72
C LEU A 238 -7.86 14.31 15.71
N LEU A 239 -8.96 15.03 15.98
CA LEU A 239 -9.00 16.49 16.00
C LEU A 239 -8.35 17.10 17.26
N LYS A 240 -8.36 16.41 18.40
CA LYS A 240 -7.57 16.79 19.59
C LYS A 240 -6.06 16.77 19.26
N LYS A 241 -5.62 15.82 18.42
CA LYS A 241 -4.21 15.67 17.97
C LYS A 241 -3.87 16.55 16.77
N LYS A 242 -4.81 16.79 15.85
CA LYS A 242 -4.63 17.57 14.61
C LYS A 242 -5.86 18.44 14.31
N PRO A 243 -6.04 19.57 15.01
CA PRO A 243 -7.23 20.44 14.85
C PRO A 243 -7.43 20.96 13.42
N PHE A 244 -6.35 21.13 12.66
CA PHE A 244 -6.37 21.64 11.28
C PHE A 244 -7.07 20.70 10.28
N PHE A 245 -7.16 19.40 10.56
CA PHE A 245 -7.92 18.48 9.70
C PHE A 245 -9.44 18.74 9.73
N LYS A 246 -9.95 19.52 10.68
CA LYS A 246 -11.40 19.76 10.83
C LYS A 246 -12.03 20.28 9.53
N GLU A 247 -11.42 21.29 8.92
CA GLU A 247 -11.94 21.88 7.68
C GLU A 247 -11.89 20.90 6.50
N ASP A 248 -10.87 20.06 6.42
CA ASP A 248 -10.72 19.10 5.30
C ASP A 248 -11.65 17.89 5.46
N ILE A 249 -11.95 17.48 6.69
CA ILE A 249 -12.98 16.48 7.00
C ILE A 249 -14.37 17.03 6.67
N GLU A 250 -14.70 18.25 7.12
CA GLU A 250 -16.00 18.90 6.84
C GLU A 250 -16.25 19.08 5.32
N LYS A 251 -15.18 19.26 4.52
CA LYS A 251 -15.24 19.37 3.05
C LYS A 251 -15.14 18.03 2.31
N ASN A 252 -14.90 16.92 3.02
CA ASN A 252 -14.48 15.63 2.45
C ASN A 252 -13.29 15.75 1.46
N ALA A 253 -12.33 16.61 1.80
CA ALA A 253 -11.09 16.86 1.07
C ALA A 253 -9.88 16.12 1.69
N LEU A 254 -10.04 15.55 2.90
CA LEU A 254 -8.99 14.76 3.54
C LEU A 254 -8.89 13.36 2.90
N GLY A 255 -7.77 13.10 2.21
CA GLY A 255 -7.49 11.81 1.59
C GLY A 255 -8.01 11.68 0.15
N ASN A 256 -8.25 10.44 -0.25
CA ASN A 256 -8.34 10.00 -1.64
C ASN A 256 -9.78 9.62 -2.02
N PRO A 257 -10.48 10.43 -2.84
CA PRO A 257 -11.86 10.16 -3.22
C PRO A 257 -12.00 8.96 -4.19
N ALA A 258 -10.92 8.51 -4.83
CA ALA A 258 -10.95 7.37 -5.74
C ALA A 258 -10.90 6.02 -4.99
N THR A 259 -10.30 5.98 -3.80
CA THR A 259 -10.21 4.79 -2.93
C THR A 259 -11.21 4.77 -1.77
N MET A 260 -12.08 5.77 -1.68
CA MET A 260 -13.18 5.89 -0.70
C MET A 260 -13.90 4.54 -0.50
N ILE A 261 -13.72 3.93 0.68
CA ILE A 261 -14.26 2.58 1.00
C ILE A 261 -15.78 2.61 1.18
N ALA A 262 -16.36 3.80 1.39
CA ALA A 262 -17.74 3.97 1.84
C ALA A 262 -18.67 4.55 0.76
N HIS A 263 -19.70 3.79 0.40
CA HIS A 263 -20.96 4.41 -0.03
C HIS A 263 -21.64 5.06 1.17
N ARG A 264 -21.90 6.38 1.10
CA ARG A 264 -22.71 7.08 2.12
C ARG A 264 -24.11 6.47 2.18
N ALA A 265 -24.44 5.86 3.32
CA ALA A 265 -25.83 5.53 3.69
C ALA A 265 -26.64 6.79 4.07
N THR A 266 -25.99 7.95 4.20
CA THR A 266 -26.60 9.25 4.48
C THR A 266 -26.86 10.01 3.17
N GLY A 267 -28.13 10.27 2.87
CA GLY A 267 -28.59 10.90 1.61
C GLY A 267 -28.27 12.39 1.46
N ALA A 268 -27.02 12.79 1.73
CA ALA A 268 -26.55 14.17 1.70
C ALA A 268 -25.41 14.37 0.70
N PHE A 269 -25.71 15.19 -0.32
CA PHE A 269 -24.88 15.61 -1.46
C PHE A 269 -24.61 14.55 -2.56
N HIS A 270 -24.97 14.91 -3.80
CA HIS A 270 -24.74 14.10 -4.99
C HIS A 270 -23.24 13.99 -5.30
N MET A 271 -22.69 12.79 -5.12
CA MET A 271 -22.03 12.11 -6.23
C MET A 271 -22.89 10.88 -6.55
N PRO A 272 -23.13 10.53 -7.83
CA PRO A 272 -23.78 9.26 -8.14
C PRO A 272 -22.92 8.12 -7.57
N ALA A 273 -23.56 7.17 -6.91
CA ALA A 273 -22.94 5.87 -6.66
C ALA A 273 -22.43 5.33 -8.00
N ASP A 274 -21.16 4.96 -8.08
CA ASP A 274 -20.54 4.38 -9.28
C ASP A 274 -21.43 3.21 -9.76
N PRO A 275 -22.11 3.29 -10.92
CA PRO A 275 -23.04 2.24 -11.35
C PRO A 275 -22.33 0.89 -11.58
N CYS A 276 -21.01 0.94 -11.76
CA CYS A 276 -20.12 -0.20 -11.91
C CYS A 276 -19.68 -0.77 -10.55
N GLY A 277 -19.75 0.02 -9.48
CA GLY A 277 -18.94 -0.10 -8.27
C GLY A 277 -19.42 -1.15 -7.28
N GLY A 278 -18.70 -2.28 -7.23
CA GLY A 278 -18.65 -3.11 -6.02
C GLY A 278 -17.36 -2.80 -5.27
N GLU A 279 -17.44 -2.69 -3.95
CA GLU A 279 -16.29 -2.47 -3.06
C GLU A 279 -15.30 -3.65 -3.13
N ILE A 280 -14.00 -3.39 -2.94
CA ILE A 280 -12.97 -4.45 -2.81
C ILE A 280 -13.12 -5.20 -1.47
N ARG A 281 -13.67 -4.53 -0.45
CA ARG A 281 -13.95 -5.04 0.91
C ARG A 281 -12.80 -5.87 1.50
N PRO A 282 -11.56 -5.36 1.65
CA PRO A 282 -10.46 -6.15 2.20
C PRO A 282 -10.68 -6.49 3.69
N ARG A 283 -9.89 -7.39 4.30
CA ARG A 283 -9.98 -7.64 5.76
C ARG A 283 -9.32 -6.50 6.55
N TYR A 284 -8.21 -5.99 6.04
CA TYR A 284 -7.47 -4.84 6.55
C TYR A 284 -7.21 -3.82 5.44
N TRP A 285 -7.26 -2.54 5.78
CA TRP A 285 -6.73 -1.46 4.95
C TRP A 285 -5.64 -0.71 5.75
N LEU A 286 -4.43 -0.66 5.21
CA LEU A 286 -3.25 -0.08 5.84
C LEU A 286 -2.85 1.20 5.11
N ALA A 287 -2.60 2.28 5.86
CA ALA A 287 -2.27 3.59 5.29
C ALA A 287 -1.20 4.35 6.10
N ALA A 288 -0.70 5.45 5.54
CA ALA A 288 0.21 6.36 6.23
C ALA A 288 -0.07 7.84 5.88
N HIS A 289 0.85 8.52 5.18
CA HIS A 289 0.84 9.92 4.74
C HIS A 289 0.60 10.99 5.84
N LEU A 290 -0.56 10.96 6.50
CA LEU A 290 -1.06 11.95 7.45
C LEU A 290 -0.35 11.97 8.81
N HIS A 291 0.77 11.26 9.00
CA HIS A 291 1.62 11.28 10.22
C HIS A 291 0.85 11.25 11.56
N CYS A 292 -0.01 10.24 11.71
CA CYS A 292 -0.72 9.91 12.95
C CYS A 292 -1.27 8.47 12.88
N LYS A 293 -1.41 7.83 14.04
CA LYS A 293 -2.16 6.58 14.17
C LYS A 293 -3.65 6.89 14.33
N PHE A 294 -4.46 6.34 13.43
CA PHE A 294 -5.92 6.36 13.46
C PHE A 294 -6.41 4.94 13.14
N ALA A 295 -7.52 4.53 13.75
CA ALA A 295 -8.13 3.22 13.52
C ALA A 295 -9.62 3.41 13.28
N ALA A 296 -10.15 2.70 12.29
CA ALA A 296 -11.55 2.81 11.88
C ALA A 296 -12.10 1.43 11.49
N LEU A 297 -13.40 1.25 11.61
CA LEU A 297 -14.07 -0.02 11.28
C LEU A 297 -15.20 0.24 10.28
N VAL A 298 -14.99 -0.15 9.01
CA VAL A 298 -15.97 0.09 7.94
C VAL A 298 -16.87 -1.13 7.79
N PRO A 299 -18.15 -1.09 8.19
CA PRO A 299 -19.10 -2.15 7.92
C PRO A 299 -19.47 -2.16 6.43
N HIS A 300 -19.68 -3.36 5.90
CA HIS A 300 -20.17 -3.56 4.54
C HIS A 300 -21.64 -3.97 4.57
N GLN A 301 -22.40 -3.57 3.55
CA GLN A 301 -23.77 -4.05 3.38
C GLN A 301 -23.75 -5.47 2.80
N LYS A 302 -24.69 -6.30 3.27
CA LYS A 302 -24.88 -7.66 2.77
C LYS A 302 -25.45 -7.63 1.35
N ASP A 303 -24.73 -8.18 0.39
CA ASP A 303 -25.24 -8.35 -0.97
C ASP A 303 -26.32 -9.46 -0.97
N CYS A 304 -27.35 -9.32 -1.79
CA CYS A 304 -28.54 -10.20 -1.81
C CYS A 304 -28.28 -11.69 -2.17
N GLN A 305 -27.02 -12.10 -2.31
CA GLN A 305 -26.58 -13.46 -2.66
C GLN A 305 -25.68 -14.09 -1.58
N GLU A 306 -25.20 -13.33 -0.58
CA GLU A 306 -24.40 -13.89 0.52
C GLU A 306 -25.30 -14.43 1.65
N THR A 307 -24.96 -15.59 2.19
CA THR A 307 -25.72 -16.21 3.31
C THR A 307 -25.35 -15.61 4.65
N THR A 308 -24.07 -15.30 4.86
CA THR A 308 -23.50 -14.64 6.05
C THR A 308 -23.47 -13.12 5.90
N GLU A 309 -23.36 -12.39 7.02
CA GLU A 309 -22.99 -10.97 6.97
C GLU A 309 -21.51 -10.81 6.56
N PRO A 310 -21.14 -9.84 5.72
CA PRO A 310 -19.75 -9.58 5.36
C PRO A 310 -18.98 -8.96 6.54
N GLU A 311 -17.79 -9.48 6.85
CA GLU A 311 -16.97 -8.87 7.93
C GLU A 311 -16.50 -7.45 7.56
N PRO A 312 -16.47 -6.50 8.50
CA PRO A 312 -15.99 -5.14 8.24
C PRO A 312 -14.52 -5.08 7.84
N THR A 313 -14.16 -4.08 7.01
CA THR A 313 -12.77 -3.68 6.78
C THR A 313 -12.21 -3.01 8.02
N ARG A 314 -11.06 -3.49 8.52
CA ARG A 314 -10.30 -2.85 9.62
C ARG A 314 -9.30 -1.87 9.04
N PHE A 315 -9.55 -0.57 9.15
CA PHE A 315 -8.59 0.46 8.72
C PHE A 315 -7.60 0.78 9.85
N LEU A 316 -6.32 0.89 9.48
CA LEU A 316 -5.26 1.37 10.35
C LEU A 316 -4.32 2.30 9.56
N SER A 317 -4.12 3.51 10.08
CA SER A 317 -3.00 4.35 9.68
C SER A 317 -1.88 4.34 10.72
N LEU A 318 -0.66 4.66 10.30
CA LEU A 318 0.50 4.80 11.19
C LEU A 318 1.29 6.09 10.93
N ASP A 319 2.05 6.50 11.94
CA ASP A 319 2.95 7.65 11.92
C ASP A 319 4.33 7.28 11.32
N LYS A 320 5.30 8.21 11.36
CA LYS A 320 6.69 7.99 10.90
C LYS A 320 7.68 7.70 12.04
N PRO A 321 8.87 7.08 11.77
CA PRO A 321 9.85 6.67 12.79
C PRO A 321 10.51 7.83 13.53
N LEU A 322 9.77 8.43 14.45
CA LEU A 322 10.20 9.49 15.36
C LEU A 322 9.93 9.09 16.82
N PRO A 323 10.71 9.60 17.80
CA PRO A 323 10.51 9.29 19.20
C PRO A 323 9.06 9.54 19.67
N ARG A 324 8.52 8.59 20.44
CA ARG A 324 7.15 8.62 21.01
C ARG A 324 6.03 8.66 19.96
N ARG A 325 6.27 8.21 18.72
CA ARG A 325 5.24 8.05 17.68
C ARG A 325 4.86 6.59 17.46
N HIS A 326 3.62 6.35 17.02
CA HIS A 326 3.12 5.02 16.69
C HIS A 326 3.31 4.74 15.19
N PHE A 327 4.53 4.35 14.83
CA PHE A 327 4.94 4.14 13.43
C PHE A 327 5.02 2.66 13.01
N ILE A 328 5.00 1.73 13.97
CA ILE A 328 4.92 0.29 13.75
C ILE A 328 3.70 -0.29 14.48
N GLN A 329 3.09 -1.32 13.88
CA GLN A 329 2.08 -2.19 14.50
C GLN A 329 2.35 -3.64 14.09
N ALA A 330 2.36 -4.56 15.05
CA ALA A 330 2.32 -5.99 14.76
C ALA A 330 0.87 -6.46 14.51
N LEU A 331 0.69 -7.35 13.54
CA LEU A 331 -0.56 -8.04 13.21
C LEU A 331 -0.30 -9.56 13.14
N GLU A 332 -1.24 -10.36 13.62
CA GLU A 332 -1.21 -11.82 13.52
C GLU A 332 -2.27 -12.34 12.55
N PHE A 333 -1.91 -13.35 11.75
CA PHE A 333 -2.84 -14.04 10.86
C PHE A 333 -2.70 -15.56 11.03
N ASP A 334 -3.83 -16.27 11.09
CA ASP A 334 -3.85 -17.73 11.00
C ASP A 334 -3.75 -18.15 9.53
N VAL A 335 -2.69 -18.89 9.19
CA VAL A 335 -2.43 -19.43 7.84
C VAL A 335 -2.17 -20.93 7.91
N ASP A 336 -2.30 -21.65 6.79
CA ASP A 336 -1.95 -23.08 6.75
C ASP A 336 -0.50 -23.34 7.16
N GLU A 337 -0.23 -24.40 7.93
CA GLU A 337 1.13 -24.83 8.25
C GLU A 337 2.01 -24.98 7.00
N GLY A 338 1.46 -25.61 5.95
CA GLY A 338 2.12 -25.83 4.66
C GLY A 338 2.18 -24.61 3.74
N ALA A 339 1.72 -23.43 4.15
CA ALA A 339 1.79 -22.22 3.32
C ALA A 339 3.25 -21.76 3.13
N GLU A 340 3.63 -21.47 1.88
CA GLU A 340 4.99 -21.08 1.55
C GLU A 340 5.31 -19.63 1.96
N MET A 341 6.49 -19.47 2.57
CA MET A 341 6.99 -18.18 3.09
C MET A 341 7.73 -17.39 1.98
N LYS A 342 7.11 -17.29 0.80
CA LYS A 342 7.64 -16.64 -0.41
C LYS A 342 6.62 -15.66 -0.98
N LEU A 343 7.08 -14.68 -1.76
CA LEU A 343 6.18 -13.89 -2.61
C LEU A 343 5.83 -14.67 -3.88
N SER A 344 4.56 -14.64 -4.25
CA SER A 344 4.07 -15.08 -5.57
C SER A 344 3.13 -14.04 -6.18
N TYR A 345 3.01 -14.01 -7.51
CA TYR A 345 2.07 -13.16 -8.22
C TYR A 345 0.63 -13.68 -8.04
N ASP A 346 -0.34 -12.79 -7.86
CA ASP A 346 -1.75 -13.19 -7.80
C ASP A 346 -2.31 -13.49 -9.21
N PRO A 347 -2.83 -14.70 -9.49
CA PRO A 347 -3.27 -15.08 -10.83
C PRO A 347 -4.53 -14.34 -11.31
N VAL A 348 -5.35 -13.82 -10.39
CA VAL A 348 -6.50 -12.98 -10.74
C VAL A 348 -6.03 -11.59 -11.16
N TRP A 349 -5.06 -11.02 -10.44
CA TRP A 349 -4.42 -9.76 -10.81
C TRP A 349 -3.67 -9.83 -12.14
N LEU A 350 -2.89 -10.89 -12.38
CA LEU A 350 -2.24 -11.13 -13.69
C LEU A 350 -3.27 -11.20 -14.84
N ALA A 351 -4.43 -11.81 -14.59
CA ALA A 351 -5.52 -11.85 -15.56
C ALA A 351 -6.18 -10.47 -15.77
N ILE A 352 -6.34 -9.67 -14.72
CA ILE A 352 -6.80 -8.26 -14.80
C ILE A 352 -5.82 -7.42 -15.61
N LEU A 353 -4.52 -7.49 -15.31
CA LEU A 353 -3.47 -6.77 -16.06
C LEU A 353 -3.52 -7.13 -17.56
N LYS A 354 -3.59 -8.42 -17.89
CA LYS A 354 -3.64 -8.87 -19.29
C LYS A 354 -4.95 -8.49 -20.00
N ALA A 355 -6.09 -8.53 -19.31
CA ALA A 355 -7.38 -8.13 -19.88
C ALA A 355 -7.52 -6.60 -20.03
N THR A 356 -6.82 -5.83 -19.19
CA THR A 356 -6.79 -4.36 -19.22
C THR A 356 -5.50 -3.78 -19.82
N ASP A 357 -4.75 -4.57 -20.59
CA ASP A 357 -3.51 -4.10 -21.22
C ASP A 357 -3.74 -2.86 -22.07
N SER A 358 -4.84 -2.83 -22.84
CA SER A 358 -5.23 -1.72 -23.72
C SER A 358 -5.37 -0.36 -23.00
N LEU A 359 -5.56 -0.37 -21.67
CA LEU A 359 -5.70 0.84 -20.85
C LEU A 359 -4.34 1.41 -20.37
N THR A 360 -3.22 0.71 -20.62
CA THR A 360 -1.87 1.24 -20.36
C THR A 360 -1.57 2.38 -21.35
N ASP A 361 -1.39 3.60 -20.84
CA ASP A 361 -1.01 4.79 -21.61
C ASP A 361 0.23 5.45 -20.99
N ALA A 362 1.19 5.81 -21.85
CA ALA A 362 2.42 6.52 -21.48
C ALA A 362 2.35 8.02 -21.83
N THR A 363 1.16 8.57 -22.06
CA THR A 363 0.94 9.96 -22.46
C THR A 363 0.09 10.75 -21.46
N LYS A 364 0.15 12.08 -21.58
CA LYS A 364 -0.66 13.06 -20.85
C LYS A 364 -2.15 13.09 -21.22
N ARG A 365 -2.60 12.24 -22.16
CA ARG A 365 -3.97 12.33 -22.66
C ARG A 365 -4.95 11.93 -21.57
N THR A 366 -6.07 12.65 -21.51
CA THR A 366 -7.16 12.29 -20.60
C THR A 366 -7.85 11.04 -21.14
N THR A 367 -7.72 9.95 -20.40
CA THR A 367 -8.16 8.61 -20.78
C THR A 367 -9.16 8.13 -19.72
N TYR A 368 -10.44 8.25 -20.04
CA TYR A 368 -11.52 7.81 -19.16
C TYR A 368 -11.61 6.29 -19.14
N MET A 369 -11.82 5.72 -17.95
CA MET A 369 -11.93 4.27 -17.79
C MET A 369 -13.31 3.76 -18.25
N PRO A 370 -13.39 2.54 -18.83
CA PRO A 370 -14.66 1.92 -19.22
C PRO A 370 -15.67 1.88 -18.06
N SER A 371 -16.92 2.23 -18.34
CA SER A 371 -17.98 2.30 -17.33
C SER A 371 -19.24 1.56 -17.79
N GLN A 372 -20.15 1.26 -16.86
CA GLN A 372 -21.41 0.59 -17.17
C GLN A 372 -22.28 1.36 -18.18
N CYS A 373 -22.16 2.69 -18.25
CA CYS A 373 -22.79 3.51 -19.30
C CYS A 373 -22.26 3.17 -20.71
N GLY A 374 -21.00 2.74 -20.82
CA GLY A 374 -20.39 2.19 -22.03
C GLY A 374 -20.95 0.83 -22.47
N SER A 375 -21.79 0.17 -21.66
CA SER A 375 -22.55 -1.00 -22.13
C SER A 375 -23.47 -0.65 -23.31
N ILE A 376 -23.85 0.62 -23.47
CA ILE A 376 -24.70 1.11 -24.57
C ILE A 376 -23.93 1.10 -25.91
N CYS A 377 -22.60 1.27 -25.91
CA CYS A 377 -21.75 1.11 -27.10
C CYS A 377 -21.09 -0.28 -27.20
N GLY A 378 -21.42 -1.21 -26.30
CA GLY A 378 -20.91 -2.59 -26.31
C GLY A 378 -19.50 -2.77 -25.72
N GLU A 379 -18.96 -1.77 -25.04
CA GLU A 379 -17.62 -1.84 -24.43
C GLU A 379 -17.61 -2.69 -23.15
N ARG A 380 -16.56 -3.51 -22.96
CA ARG A 380 -16.36 -4.26 -21.70
C ARG A 380 -15.95 -3.28 -20.61
N TRP A 381 -16.72 -3.21 -19.53
CA TRP A 381 -16.38 -2.45 -18.32
C TRP A 381 -16.07 -3.33 -17.11
N ASP A 382 -16.62 -4.55 -17.08
CA ASP A 382 -16.33 -5.54 -16.02
C ASP A 382 -15.17 -6.44 -16.46
N TYR A 383 -13.98 -6.15 -15.94
CA TYR A 383 -12.74 -6.90 -16.18
C TYR A 383 -12.42 -7.89 -15.05
N ARG A 384 -13.38 -8.15 -14.14
CA ARG A 384 -13.36 -9.34 -13.27
C ARG A 384 -13.09 -10.59 -14.11
N PRO A 385 -11.98 -11.31 -13.92
CA PRO A 385 -11.61 -12.41 -14.81
C PRO A 385 -12.65 -13.52 -14.90
N THR A 386 -12.72 -14.14 -16.08
CA THR A 386 -13.34 -15.46 -16.26
C THR A 386 -12.38 -16.58 -15.84
N GLU A 387 -12.90 -17.78 -15.62
CA GLU A 387 -12.07 -18.96 -15.37
C GLU A 387 -11.13 -19.25 -16.54
N GLU A 388 -11.54 -18.97 -17.79
CA GLU A 388 -10.64 -19.07 -18.94
C GLU A 388 -9.47 -18.07 -18.89
N GLU A 389 -9.71 -16.84 -18.44
CA GLU A 389 -8.67 -15.81 -18.32
C GLU A 389 -7.63 -16.20 -17.27
N ILE A 390 -8.08 -16.74 -16.14
CA ILE A 390 -7.22 -17.30 -15.08
C ILE A 390 -6.48 -18.55 -15.61
N ASN A 391 -7.17 -19.46 -16.31
CA ASN A 391 -6.57 -20.68 -16.87
C ASN A 391 -5.57 -20.38 -18.02
N ARG A 392 -5.74 -19.26 -18.74
CA ARG A 392 -4.73 -18.73 -19.68
C ARG A 392 -3.48 -18.28 -18.93
N VAL A 393 -3.62 -17.56 -17.83
CA VAL A 393 -2.51 -17.13 -16.96
C VAL A 393 -1.79 -18.33 -16.31
N GLN A 394 -2.51 -19.33 -15.78
CA GLN A 394 -1.93 -20.55 -15.22
C GLN A 394 -1.03 -21.29 -16.22
N ARG A 395 -1.41 -21.33 -17.51
CA ARG A 395 -0.57 -21.93 -18.56
C ARG A 395 0.67 -21.09 -18.90
N LEU A 396 0.59 -19.76 -18.86
CA LEU A 396 1.74 -18.87 -19.09
C LEU A 396 2.77 -18.91 -17.95
N PHE A 397 2.36 -19.34 -16.76
CA PHE A 397 3.21 -19.45 -15.57
C PHE A 397 3.54 -20.90 -15.21
N GLU A 398 3.07 -21.89 -15.99
CA GLU A 398 3.28 -23.34 -15.75
C GLU A 398 2.81 -23.82 -14.37
N GLY A 399 1.93 -23.05 -13.72
CA GLY A 399 1.50 -23.24 -12.33
C GLY A 399 2.41 -22.61 -11.27
N ASP A 400 3.65 -22.23 -11.60
CA ASP A 400 4.56 -21.54 -10.68
C ASP A 400 4.43 -20.01 -10.79
N PHE A 401 3.84 -19.42 -9.76
CA PHE A 401 3.67 -17.98 -9.60
C PHE A 401 4.75 -17.33 -8.72
N THR A 402 5.76 -18.06 -8.26
CA THR A 402 6.84 -17.52 -7.42
C THR A 402 7.49 -16.30 -8.09
N ILE A 403 7.64 -15.19 -7.35
CA ILE A 403 8.35 -14.02 -7.85
C ILE A 403 9.86 -14.36 -7.88
N PRO A 404 10.52 -14.34 -9.05
CA PRO A 404 11.94 -14.67 -9.14
C PRO A 404 12.78 -13.63 -8.40
N ALA A 405 13.87 -14.06 -7.74
CA ALA A 405 14.79 -13.17 -7.02
C ALA A 405 15.80 -12.47 -7.96
N ASN A 406 15.31 -11.84 -9.03
CA ASN A 406 16.09 -11.27 -10.15
C ASN A 406 16.48 -9.79 -9.96
N PHE A 407 16.79 -9.37 -8.72
CA PHE A 407 17.29 -8.02 -8.46
C PHE A 407 18.61 -7.76 -9.19
N ARG A 408 18.71 -6.63 -9.91
CA ARG A 408 19.95 -6.11 -10.50
C ARG A 408 20.01 -4.59 -10.34
N LYS A 409 21.18 -4.04 -10.06
CA LYS A 409 21.42 -2.59 -9.91
C LYS A 409 21.36 -1.90 -11.28
N THR A 410 20.31 -1.11 -11.50
CA THR A 410 20.13 -0.30 -12.72
C THR A 410 20.96 0.99 -12.71
N ALA A 411 20.94 1.76 -11.63
CA ALA A 411 21.82 2.90 -11.41
C ALA A 411 23.08 2.50 -10.61
N PRO A 412 24.16 3.29 -10.64
CA PRO A 412 25.31 3.07 -9.76
C PRO A 412 24.92 3.13 -8.27
N PRO A 413 25.55 2.33 -7.40
CA PRO A 413 25.43 2.50 -5.95
C PRO A 413 26.04 3.84 -5.49
N HIS A 414 25.68 4.31 -4.29
CA HIS A 414 26.27 5.53 -3.76
C HIS A 414 27.78 5.39 -3.49
N ASP A 415 28.59 6.20 -4.17
CA ASP A 415 29.99 6.48 -3.83
C ASP A 415 30.11 7.89 -3.18
N PRO A 416 30.60 8.01 -1.94
CA PRO A 416 30.86 9.30 -1.28
C PRO A 416 31.95 10.17 -1.93
N SER A 417 32.77 9.62 -2.82
CA SER A 417 33.87 10.33 -3.48
C SER A 417 33.47 11.00 -4.81
N GLN A 418 32.30 10.67 -5.35
CA GLN A 418 31.83 11.16 -6.65
C GLN A 418 30.88 12.36 -6.51
N ILE A 419 31.01 13.32 -7.42
CA ILE A 419 30.06 14.44 -7.53
C ILE A 419 28.81 13.92 -8.23
N ALA A 420 27.67 13.99 -7.56
CA ALA A 420 26.42 13.45 -8.09
C ALA A 420 25.74 14.43 -9.05
N GLU A 421 25.68 14.03 -10.32
CA GLU A 421 24.78 14.61 -11.32
C GLU A 421 23.34 14.11 -11.13
N SER A 422 22.40 14.59 -11.94
CA SER A 422 21.03 14.04 -11.93
C SER A 422 21.05 12.64 -12.55
N GLU A 423 20.37 11.67 -11.92
CA GLU A 423 20.34 10.31 -12.45
C GLU A 423 19.67 10.24 -13.84
N PHE A 424 20.09 9.26 -14.64
CA PHE A 424 19.43 8.94 -15.90
C PHE A 424 18.16 8.10 -15.67
N TYR A 425 17.39 7.84 -16.73
CA TYR A 425 16.35 6.81 -16.71
C TYR A 425 16.88 5.50 -17.27
N TYR A 426 16.52 4.38 -16.66
CA TYR A 426 17.07 3.06 -16.99
C TYR A 426 15.98 2.09 -17.48
N ARG A 427 16.34 1.23 -18.44
CA ARG A 427 15.52 0.07 -18.81
C ARG A 427 15.71 -1.03 -17.77
N ASN A 428 14.65 -1.46 -17.09
CA ASN A 428 14.73 -2.44 -16.01
C ASN A 428 14.49 -3.86 -16.53
N PRO A 429 15.40 -4.83 -16.26
CA PRO A 429 15.22 -6.21 -16.71
C PRO A 429 14.01 -6.87 -16.07
N GLN A 430 13.69 -6.56 -14.81
CA GLN A 430 12.54 -7.16 -14.11
C GLN A 430 11.22 -6.80 -14.78
N SER A 431 11.04 -5.52 -15.13
CA SER A 431 9.88 -5.04 -15.90
C SER A 431 9.81 -5.70 -17.28
N SER A 432 10.96 -5.80 -17.97
CA SER A 432 11.08 -6.41 -19.30
C SER A 432 10.66 -7.89 -19.28
N GLU A 433 11.24 -8.67 -18.36
CA GLU A 433 10.97 -10.10 -18.18
C GLU A 433 9.52 -10.37 -17.79
N PHE A 434 8.96 -9.56 -16.87
CA PHE A 434 7.57 -9.67 -16.43
C PHE A 434 6.58 -9.39 -17.56
N CYS A 435 6.75 -8.26 -18.26
CA CYS A 435 5.84 -7.87 -19.35
C CYS A 435 5.92 -8.85 -20.52
N ALA A 436 7.11 -9.37 -20.83
CA ALA A 436 7.29 -10.42 -21.83
C ALA A 436 6.62 -11.75 -21.43
N LYS A 437 6.82 -12.24 -20.20
CA LYS A 437 6.20 -13.51 -19.73
C LYS A 437 4.68 -13.42 -19.66
N LEU A 438 4.12 -12.32 -19.18
CA LEU A 438 2.67 -12.11 -19.15
C LEU A 438 2.11 -11.78 -20.55
N GLY A 439 2.91 -11.23 -21.45
CA GLY A 439 2.51 -10.76 -22.77
C GLY A 439 1.61 -9.53 -22.70
N ILE A 440 2.14 -8.46 -22.09
CA ILE A 440 1.52 -7.13 -21.98
C ILE A 440 2.52 -6.05 -22.43
N ARG A 441 2.05 -4.82 -22.62
CA ARG A 441 2.91 -3.67 -22.96
C ARG A 441 3.71 -3.22 -21.75
N ASP A 442 5.00 -3.02 -21.98
CA ASP A 442 5.93 -2.56 -20.95
C ASP A 442 5.97 -1.03 -20.90
N LEU A 443 5.47 -0.46 -19.80
CA LEU A 443 5.44 0.99 -19.58
C LEU A 443 6.85 1.59 -19.41
N ASN A 444 7.81 0.88 -18.81
CA ASN A 444 9.19 1.33 -18.74
C ASN A 444 9.84 1.38 -20.13
N GLU A 445 9.49 0.45 -21.03
CA GLU A 445 9.89 0.55 -22.45
C GLU A 445 9.24 1.73 -23.16
N MET A 446 7.93 1.92 -22.99
CA MET A 446 7.18 3.01 -23.59
C MET A 446 7.70 4.38 -23.13
N LEU A 447 8.16 4.50 -21.88
CA LEU A 447 8.83 5.69 -21.33
C LEU A 447 10.25 5.87 -21.90
N CYS A 448 11.06 4.80 -21.93
CA CYS A 448 12.39 4.84 -22.53
C CYS A 448 12.35 5.24 -24.01
N ALA A 449 11.34 4.80 -24.76
CA ALA A 449 11.18 5.12 -26.18
C ALA A 449 10.95 6.62 -26.47
N GLN A 450 10.57 7.44 -25.48
CA GLN A 450 10.23 8.85 -25.68
C GLN A 450 11.45 9.77 -25.93
N SER A 451 12.62 9.44 -25.39
CA SER A 451 13.90 10.02 -25.83
C SER A 451 15.06 9.11 -25.44
N LYS A 452 16.01 8.98 -26.36
CA LYS A 452 17.25 8.20 -26.18
C LYS A 452 18.38 9.01 -25.55
N GLU A 453 18.27 10.33 -25.54
CA GLU A 453 19.32 11.28 -25.12
C GLU A 453 19.57 11.31 -23.61
N SER A 454 18.73 10.60 -22.83
CA SER A 454 18.84 10.57 -21.36
C SER A 454 18.55 9.19 -20.78
N LEU A 455 18.87 8.14 -21.55
CA LEU A 455 18.86 6.77 -21.07
C LEU A 455 20.25 6.38 -20.57
N GLY A 456 20.32 5.90 -19.34
CA GLY A 456 21.56 5.39 -18.77
C GLY A 456 21.79 3.94 -19.20
N VAL A 457 23.06 3.55 -19.36
CA VAL A 457 23.44 2.14 -19.50
C VAL A 457 23.29 1.48 -18.13
N PRO A 458 22.46 0.44 -17.95
CA PRO A 458 22.24 -0.17 -16.65
C PRO A 458 23.54 -0.69 -16.01
N TYR A 459 23.81 -0.30 -14.76
CA TYR A 459 25.06 -0.54 -14.05
C TYR A 459 25.45 -2.03 -13.95
N PHE A 460 24.48 -2.92 -13.88
CA PHE A 460 24.69 -4.37 -13.92
C PHE A 460 25.35 -4.90 -15.21
N LEU A 461 25.44 -4.09 -16.28
CA LEU A 461 26.17 -4.41 -17.50
C LEU A 461 27.66 -4.06 -17.34
N SER A 462 27.97 -2.88 -16.79
CA SER A 462 29.34 -2.50 -16.44
C SER A 462 29.97 -3.46 -15.43
N GLU A 463 29.22 -3.94 -14.42
CA GLU A 463 29.71 -4.97 -13.50
C GLU A 463 30.21 -6.22 -14.25
N SER A 464 29.44 -6.71 -15.23
CA SER A 464 29.84 -7.86 -16.06
C SER A 464 30.94 -7.57 -17.09
N GLU A 465 31.23 -6.30 -17.39
CA GLU A 465 32.40 -5.92 -18.17
C GLU A 465 33.65 -5.75 -17.30
N ASP A 466 33.50 -5.34 -16.04
CA ASP A 466 34.64 -5.10 -15.14
C ASP A 466 35.23 -6.42 -14.61
N ASP A 467 34.41 -7.47 -14.48
CA ASP A 467 34.86 -8.87 -14.39
C ASP A 467 35.76 -9.28 -15.57
N ALA A 468 35.58 -8.70 -16.76
CA ALA A 468 36.43 -8.92 -17.93
C ALA A 468 37.62 -7.94 -18.01
N LYS A 469 37.47 -6.69 -17.55
CA LYS A 469 38.53 -5.65 -17.55
C LYS A 469 39.56 -5.79 -16.43
N ASN A 470 39.46 -6.81 -15.58
CA ASN A 470 40.63 -7.36 -14.89
C ASN A 470 41.74 -7.83 -15.88
N MET A 471 41.48 -7.86 -17.19
CA MET A 471 42.49 -7.65 -18.24
C MET A 471 42.19 -6.41 -19.12
N GLY A 472 42.49 -5.19 -18.65
CA GLY A 472 42.39 -3.99 -19.50
C GLY A 472 42.47 -2.65 -18.76
N GLU A 473 43.69 -2.15 -18.52
CA GLU A 473 43.92 -0.90 -17.80
C GLU A 473 43.74 0.36 -18.69
N SER A 474 43.24 1.45 -18.09
CA SER A 474 43.34 2.86 -18.53
C SER A 474 42.62 3.35 -19.80
N ILE A 475 41.83 4.43 -19.63
CA ILE A 475 42.10 5.79 -20.16
C ILE A 475 41.21 6.81 -19.43
N LYS A 476 41.66 8.07 -19.29
CA LYS A 476 40.96 9.16 -18.58
C LYS A 476 40.88 10.44 -19.43
N THR A 477 39.72 11.10 -19.45
CA THR A 477 39.50 12.56 -19.61
C THR A 477 38.04 12.85 -19.20
N SER A 478 37.64 13.74 -18.27
CA SER A 478 38.04 15.10 -17.88
C SER A 478 37.48 16.23 -18.75
N HIS A 479 36.41 16.90 -18.30
CA HIS A 479 36.42 18.34 -17.98
C HIS A 479 35.15 18.77 -17.20
N SER A 480 35.15 20.00 -16.68
CA SER A 480 34.13 20.62 -15.84
C SER A 480 33.26 21.62 -16.62
N ASP A 481 32.16 22.08 -16.02
CA ASP A 481 32.08 23.45 -15.48
C ASP A 481 30.82 23.69 -14.64
N THR A 482 30.85 24.70 -13.76
CA THR A 482 29.81 24.97 -12.76
C THR A 482 29.30 26.40 -12.84
N GLU A 483 27.98 26.59 -12.89
CA GLU A 483 27.35 27.90 -12.60
C GLU A 483 26.37 27.82 -11.42
N LYS A 484 26.18 28.97 -10.77
CA LYS A 484 25.35 29.14 -9.57
C LYS A 484 24.00 29.75 -9.93
N PHE A 485 22.97 29.46 -9.14
CA PHE A 485 21.79 30.31 -9.06
C PHE A 485 21.22 30.31 -7.63
N ASP A 486 20.77 31.48 -7.19
CA ASP A 486 20.51 31.80 -5.77
C ASP A 486 19.09 31.45 -5.27
N GLY A 487 18.81 31.77 -4.01
CA GLY A 487 17.47 31.80 -3.41
C GLY A 487 16.62 32.99 -3.91
N ASP A 488 15.37 33.16 -3.47
CA ASP A 488 14.67 32.53 -2.34
C ASP A 488 13.20 32.23 -2.69
N CYS A 489 12.57 31.35 -1.91
CA CYS A 489 11.12 31.41 -1.62
C CYS A 489 10.80 30.61 -0.34
N ASP A 490 10.16 31.26 0.62
CA ASP A 490 9.95 30.72 1.97
C ASP A 490 8.75 29.77 2.11
N PHE A 491 8.86 28.87 3.08
CA PHE A 491 7.74 28.51 3.97
C PHE A 491 8.28 28.18 5.36
N VAL A 492 7.66 28.76 6.38
CA VAL A 492 8.16 28.79 7.77
C VAL A 492 7.39 27.82 8.66
N ILE A 493 8.09 26.85 9.27
CA ILE A 493 7.64 26.18 10.50
C ILE A 493 8.84 26.03 11.45
N ASP A 494 8.69 26.63 12.63
CA ASP A 494 9.28 26.42 13.96
C ASP A 494 10.77 26.00 14.17
N ARG A 495 11.36 26.49 15.28
CA ARG A 495 12.74 26.22 15.74
C ARG A 495 12.78 25.63 17.15
N GLY A 496 12.51 24.33 17.26
CA GLY A 496 12.87 23.53 18.45
C GLY A 496 14.39 23.38 18.61
N HIS A 497 14.87 23.26 19.86
CA HIS A 497 16.31 23.22 20.17
C HIS A 497 17.08 22.07 19.50
N ARG A 498 18.33 22.38 19.11
CA ARG A 498 19.32 21.39 18.68
C ARG A 498 19.93 20.69 19.91
N SER A 499 20.03 19.37 19.86
CA SER A 499 21.07 18.60 20.55
C SER A 499 21.91 17.86 19.50
N CYS A 500 23.20 17.67 19.78
CA CYS A 500 24.12 17.07 18.80
C CYS A 500 23.85 15.57 18.61
N PRO A 501 24.00 15.01 17.39
CA PRO A 501 24.00 13.58 17.20
C PRO A 501 25.24 12.99 17.89
N ILE A 502 25.02 12.13 18.88
CA ILE A 502 26.07 11.27 19.44
C ILE A 502 26.23 10.10 18.45
N TYR A 503 27.40 10.02 17.82
CA TYR A 503 27.76 8.86 17.01
C TYR A 503 27.96 7.65 17.94
N LEU A 504 27.12 6.61 17.80
CA LEU A 504 27.40 5.30 18.39
C LEU A 504 28.40 4.55 17.48
N THR A 505 29.65 4.95 17.55
CA THR A 505 30.76 4.03 17.23
C THR A 505 30.92 3.03 18.37
N ASP A 506 31.49 1.86 18.08
CA ASP A 506 31.80 0.79 19.03
C ASP A 506 30.61 0.01 19.62
N PHE A 507 29.83 -0.66 18.76
CA PHE A 507 29.08 -1.86 19.16
C PHE A 507 29.71 -3.12 18.54
N ASN A 508 30.57 -3.81 19.29
CA ASN A 508 31.09 -5.13 18.92
C ASN A 508 30.10 -6.22 19.32
N ALA A 509 29.68 -7.05 18.37
CA ALA A 509 28.80 -8.18 18.63
C ALA A 509 29.48 -9.23 19.54
N PRO A 510 28.83 -9.68 20.64
CA PRO A 510 29.36 -10.76 21.47
C PRO A 510 29.53 -12.06 20.68
N LYS A 511 30.67 -12.74 20.84
CA LYS A 511 30.89 -14.08 20.28
C LYS A 511 30.11 -15.12 21.10
N LEU A 512 29.53 -16.11 20.42
CA LEU A 512 29.01 -17.29 21.11
C LEU A 512 30.15 -18.04 21.83
N LEU A 513 29.89 -18.46 23.06
CA LEU A 513 30.60 -19.53 23.75
C LEU A 513 29.59 -20.46 24.42
N ASP A 514 30.05 -21.67 24.69
CA ASP A 514 29.21 -22.84 25.00
C ASP A 514 28.80 -22.92 26.48
N SER A 515 27.90 -23.86 26.74
CA SER A 515 27.30 -24.28 27.99
C SER A 515 28.26 -24.51 29.18
N GLY A 516 27.79 -24.14 30.37
CA GLY A 516 28.42 -24.44 31.67
C GLY A 516 27.46 -24.07 32.80
N SER A 517 27.23 -24.98 33.75
CA SER A 517 26.27 -24.82 34.85
C SER A 517 26.92 -24.42 36.18
N LYS A 518 26.19 -23.65 37.00
CA LYS A 518 25.78 -24.00 38.39
C LYS A 518 25.19 -22.82 39.19
N ASP A 519 24.00 -23.06 39.76
CA ASP A 519 23.59 -22.98 41.19
C ASP A 519 24.11 -21.89 42.16
N GLU A 520 23.23 -21.56 43.12
CA GLU A 520 23.46 -20.90 44.44
C GLU A 520 23.86 -19.39 44.47
N ASN A 521 23.48 -18.57 45.47
CA ASN A 521 22.30 -18.52 46.38
C ASN A 521 22.27 -17.13 47.10
N GLU A 522 21.19 -16.79 47.81
CA GLU A 522 21.12 -15.77 48.91
C GLU A 522 21.43 -14.28 48.55
N ASP A 523 21.12 -13.26 49.39
CA ASP A 523 19.88 -12.92 50.14
C ASP A 523 19.93 -11.42 50.54
N GLU A 524 18.81 -10.85 51.04
CA GLU A 524 18.63 -9.52 51.68
C GLU A 524 18.97 -8.24 50.85
N GLY A 525 18.31 -7.09 51.04
CA GLY A 525 17.10 -6.81 51.82
C GLY A 525 16.80 -5.29 52.03
N ASN A 526 15.61 -5.02 52.57
CA ASN A 526 15.24 -3.87 53.43
C ASN A 526 14.91 -2.46 52.83
N ASN A 527 13.60 -2.14 52.84
CA ASN A 527 12.91 -0.88 53.20
C ASN A 527 13.20 0.49 52.49
N GLY A 528 12.21 1.38 52.33
CA GLY A 528 10.77 1.23 52.61
C GLY A 528 9.92 2.52 52.56
N SER A 529 8.59 2.31 52.56
CA SER A 529 7.48 3.15 53.10
C SER A 529 7.33 4.65 52.78
N ASP A 530 6.21 4.96 52.09
CA ASP A 530 5.19 5.98 52.45
C ASP A 530 5.55 7.50 52.47
N GLU A 531 4.61 8.46 52.46
CA GLU A 531 3.15 8.43 52.69
C GLU A 531 2.37 9.42 51.77
N SER A 532 1.05 9.55 51.98
CA SER A 532 0.08 10.27 51.12
C SER A 532 -0.43 11.61 51.69
N ALA A 533 -0.93 12.52 50.84
CA ALA A 533 -2.23 13.25 51.00
C ALA A 533 -2.44 14.46 50.04
N GLU A 534 -3.70 14.68 49.64
CA GLU A 534 -4.31 15.97 49.25
C GLU A 534 -5.46 16.28 50.26
N PRO A 535 -6.37 17.27 50.08
CA PRO A 535 -6.33 18.59 49.41
C PRO A 535 -6.76 19.75 50.36
N VAL A 536 -6.80 21.01 49.89
CA VAL A 536 -7.52 22.12 50.55
C VAL A 536 -8.14 23.10 49.52
N GLU A 537 -9.36 23.60 49.76
CA GLU A 537 -10.10 24.60 48.94
C GLU A 537 -10.13 26.03 49.59
N ALA A 538 -10.85 26.96 48.94
CA ALA A 538 -11.38 28.27 49.44
C ALA A 538 -10.45 29.51 49.29
N VAL A 539 -10.91 30.77 49.06
CA VAL A 539 -12.28 31.32 48.84
C VAL A 539 -12.29 32.72 48.13
N VAL A 540 -13.48 33.17 47.65
CA VAL A 540 -13.97 34.52 47.16
C VAL A 540 -13.21 35.78 47.68
N GLU A 541 -13.02 36.93 47.00
CA GLU A 541 -13.71 37.71 45.91
C GLU A 541 -12.67 38.31 44.89
N GLY A 542 -12.93 39.12 43.84
CA GLY A 542 -14.15 39.67 43.19
C GLY A 542 -14.10 41.20 42.88
N LYS A 543 -14.60 41.63 41.68
CA LYS A 543 -15.07 43.01 41.30
C LYS A 543 -15.50 43.17 39.83
N GLU A 544 -16.34 44.17 39.55
CA GLU A 544 -16.96 44.47 38.23
C GLU A 544 -16.19 45.50 37.36
N GLY A 545 -16.54 45.59 36.07
CA GLY A 545 -16.11 46.66 35.17
C GLY A 545 -16.75 46.61 33.77
N GLU A 546 -17.78 47.41 33.51
CA GLU A 546 -18.40 47.52 32.17
C GLU A 546 -17.55 48.31 31.15
N ARG A 547 -17.60 47.90 29.86
CA ARG A 547 -18.13 48.66 28.68
C ARG A 547 -17.44 48.22 27.37
N GLY A 548 -18.19 48.11 26.27
CA GLY A 548 -17.56 47.84 24.96
C GLY A 548 -18.40 47.39 23.76
N ARG A 549 -19.75 47.47 23.77
CA ARG A 549 -20.55 47.05 22.59
C ARG A 549 -20.31 47.95 21.36
N ARG A 550 -19.91 47.36 20.24
CA ARG A 550 -20.17 47.88 18.88
C ARG A 550 -20.91 46.82 18.04
N LYS A 551 -21.74 47.30 17.11
CA LYS A 551 -22.54 46.52 16.14
C LYS A 551 -22.10 46.89 14.72
N VAL A 552 -22.79 46.30 13.73
CA VAL A 552 -22.70 46.53 12.26
C VAL A 552 -21.56 45.72 11.60
N GLY A 553 -21.81 44.98 10.52
CA GLY A 553 -23.11 44.73 9.85
C GLY A 553 -23.03 43.65 8.76
N SER A 554 -24.17 43.09 8.37
CA SER A 554 -24.27 41.98 7.41
C SER A 554 -24.33 42.48 5.95
N GLY A 555 -23.29 42.17 5.16
CA GLY A 555 -23.23 42.45 3.72
C GLY A 555 -23.58 41.25 2.85
N ILE A 556 -24.76 41.24 2.23
CA ILE A 556 -25.21 40.16 1.34
C ILE A 556 -24.80 40.48 -0.11
N PHE A 557 -23.85 39.73 -0.67
CA PHE A 557 -23.50 39.81 -2.09
C PHE A 557 -24.27 38.80 -2.94
N ARG A 558 -25.34 39.27 -3.59
CA ARG A 558 -25.99 38.53 -4.69
C ARG A 558 -25.15 38.67 -5.97
N ARG A 559 -24.66 37.57 -6.54
CA ARG A 559 -24.14 37.56 -7.92
C ARG A 559 -25.32 37.67 -8.91
N ARG A 560 -25.16 38.44 -9.98
CA ARG A 560 -26.05 38.41 -11.15
C ARG A 560 -25.57 37.31 -12.12
N PRO A 561 -26.47 36.66 -12.88
CA PRO A 561 -26.06 35.84 -14.02
C PRO A 561 -25.52 36.75 -15.14
N MET A 562 -24.48 36.29 -15.85
CA MET A 562 -24.10 36.83 -17.16
C MET A 562 -24.97 36.19 -18.24
N GLY A 563 -25.34 36.98 -19.25
CA GLY A 563 -26.20 36.52 -20.35
C GLY A 563 -25.47 35.65 -21.36
N VAL A 564 -26.24 34.83 -22.07
CA VAL A 564 -25.80 34.14 -23.30
C VAL A 564 -25.63 35.18 -24.40
N VAL A 565 -24.52 35.12 -25.14
CA VAL A 565 -24.41 35.72 -26.48
C VAL A 565 -24.70 34.61 -27.48
N VAL A 566 -25.58 34.92 -28.44
CA VAL A 566 -25.84 34.09 -29.61
C VAL A 566 -25.29 34.88 -30.79
N ASP A 567 -24.30 34.33 -31.47
CA ASP A 567 -23.87 34.83 -32.77
C ASP A 567 -24.64 34.07 -33.86
N GLU A 568 -25.30 34.82 -34.74
CA GLU A 568 -26.00 34.31 -35.92
C GLU A 568 -25.04 34.38 -37.11
N GLU A 569 -24.71 33.24 -37.72
CA GLU A 569 -24.09 33.21 -39.05
C GLU A 569 -25.16 33.01 -40.13
N SER A 570 -25.12 33.84 -41.16
CA SER A 570 -25.96 33.78 -42.36
C SER A 570 -25.18 34.30 -43.57
N ASP A 571 -25.33 33.60 -44.71
CA ASP A 571 -24.61 33.74 -45.98
C ASP A 571 -23.16 33.18 -46.00
#